data_AF-A0A4S3JCH7-F1
#
_entry.id   AF-A0A4S3JCH7-F1
#
_cell.length_a   1.000
_cell.length_b   1.000
_cell.length_c   1.000
_cell.angle_alpha   90.00
_cell.angle_beta   90.00
_cell.angle_gamma   90.00
#
_symmetry.space_group_name_H-M   'P 1'
#
loop_
_entity.id
_entity.type
_entity.pdbx_description
1 polymer ?
#
loop_
_entity_poly.entity_id
_entity_poly.type
_entity_poly.pdbx_seq_one_letter_code
_entity_poly.pdbx_strand_id
1 'polypeptide(L)'
;MVQIQSGASWDQVYKILDPLNITVAGGRDASVGAGGFLTGGVSALSPAIGWGCDNVLLYEMVLASGEVVNVSKDSNIWGGFMAYPEDDIPRQLAAYSNFMDKENFDPSADVVQWSKCHVSGMGKLVESTG
;
A
#
# COMPACT_ATOMS: atom_id res chain seq x y z
N MET A 1 3.03 9.13 17.81
CA MET A 1 2.19 8.39 16.85
C MET A 1 1.75 9.40 15.80
N VAL A 2 1.84 9.07 14.51
CA VAL A 2 1.46 9.95 13.40
C VAL A 2 0.23 9.36 12.73
N GLN A 3 -0.82 10.16 12.53
CA GLN A 3 -1.99 9.77 11.75
C GLN A 3 -1.85 10.34 10.34
N ILE A 4 -2.00 9.47 9.35
CA ILE A 4 -1.86 9.83 7.94
C ILE A 4 -3.18 9.50 7.27
N GLN A 5 -3.78 10.51 6.65
CA GLN A 5 -5.01 10.34 5.88
C GLN A 5 -4.71 9.57 4.59
N SER A 6 -5.65 8.72 4.17
CA SER A 6 -5.47 7.81 3.02
C SER A 6 -5.15 8.53 1.70
N GLY A 7 -5.64 9.77 1.55
CA GLY A 7 -5.40 10.63 0.38
C GLY A 7 -4.13 11.49 0.42
N ALA A 8 -3.32 11.43 1.48
CA ALA A 8 -2.11 12.24 1.58
C ALA A 8 -1.02 11.75 0.61
N SER A 9 -0.25 12.67 0.03
CA SER A 9 1.01 12.36 -0.67
C SER A 9 2.22 12.49 0.27
N TRP A 10 3.32 11.81 -0.05
CA TRP A 10 4.51 11.82 0.82
C TRP A 10 5.11 13.22 1.02
N ASP A 11 5.02 14.11 0.03
CA ASP A 11 5.42 15.51 0.23
C ASP A 11 4.58 16.25 1.27
N GLN A 12 3.27 15.98 1.34
CA GLN A 12 2.38 16.55 2.34
C GLN A 12 2.72 16.02 3.74
N VAL A 13 3.02 14.72 3.84
CA VAL A 13 3.43 14.09 5.09
C VAL A 13 4.75 14.70 5.59
N TYR A 14 5.79 14.73 4.75
CA TYR A 14 7.10 15.27 5.17
C TYR A 14 7.08 16.78 5.44
N LYS A 15 6.26 17.58 4.74
CA LYS A 15 6.06 19.01 5.08
C LYS A 15 5.63 19.23 6.54
N ILE A 16 4.89 18.28 7.12
CA ILE A 16 4.44 18.34 8.52
C ILE A 16 5.49 17.74 9.45
N LEU A 17 6.15 16.65 9.06
CA LEU A 17 7.07 15.91 9.92
C LEU A 17 8.49 16.53 9.99
N ASP A 18 8.97 17.13 8.91
CA ASP A 18 10.34 17.70 8.85
C ASP A 18 10.57 18.78 9.91
N PRO A 19 9.66 19.76 10.13
CA PRO A 19 9.82 20.76 11.22
C PRO A 19 9.82 20.15 12.62
N LEU A 20 9.24 18.96 12.78
CA LEU A 20 9.20 18.22 14.04
C LEU A 20 10.42 17.30 14.23
N ASN A 21 11.32 17.26 13.23
CA ASN A 21 12.48 16.38 13.19
C ASN A 21 12.10 14.89 13.32
N ILE A 22 10.97 14.52 12.72
CA ILE A 22 10.45 13.14 12.69
C ILE A 22 10.65 12.58 11.29
N THR A 23 11.14 11.35 11.19
CA THR A 23 11.22 10.59 9.94
C THR A 23 10.46 9.27 10.10
N VAL A 24 9.84 8.82 9.02
CA VAL A 24 9.09 7.56 8.96
C VAL A 24 9.53 6.72 7.76
N ALA A 25 9.22 5.43 7.75
CA ALA A 25 9.39 4.55 6.59
C ALA A 25 8.42 4.95 5.47
N GLY A 26 8.75 6.02 4.73
CA GLY A 26 7.89 6.60 3.71
C GLY A 26 8.44 6.54 2.29
N GLY A 27 7.61 6.94 1.34
CA GLY A 27 7.93 7.00 -0.08
C GLY A 27 9.04 8.01 -0.38
N ARG A 28 9.89 7.65 -1.35
CA ARG A 28 10.99 8.50 -1.82
C ARG A 28 10.55 9.53 -2.85
N ASP A 29 9.47 9.24 -3.58
CA ASP A 29 8.88 10.15 -4.54
C ASP A 29 7.76 10.93 -3.85
N ALA A 30 7.89 12.25 -3.88
CA ALA A 30 6.98 13.23 -3.30
C ALA A 30 5.50 12.99 -3.68
N SER A 31 5.25 12.58 -4.92
CA SER A 31 3.91 12.45 -5.49
C SER A 31 3.19 11.16 -5.10
N VAL A 32 3.91 10.18 -4.53
CA VAL A 32 3.32 8.88 -4.17
C VAL A 32 2.31 9.05 -3.04
N GLY A 33 1.14 8.43 -3.21
CA GLY A 33 0.09 8.39 -2.19
C GLY A 33 0.50 7.53 -1.00
N ALA A 34 0.38 8.08 0.20
CA ALA A 34 0.74 7.42 1.45
C ALA A 34 -0.18 6.22 1.75
N GLY A 35 -1.48 6.33 1.48
CA GLY A 35 -2.44 5.26 1.75
C GLY A 35 -2.09 3.95 1.06
N GLY A 36 -1.80 4.00 -0.25
CA GLY A 36 -1.37 2.80 -1.01
C GLY A 36 0.08 2.39 -0.72
N PHE A 37 0.97 3.34 -0.44
CA PHE A 37 2.35 3.00 -0.06
C PHE A 37 2.37 2.19 1.25
N LEU A 38 1.57 2.57 2.23
CA LEU A 38 1.58 1.97 3.55
C LEU A 38 1.02 0.55 3.59
N THR A 39 0.30 0.07 2.57
CA THR A 39 -0.08 -1.36 2.48
C THR A 39 1.09 -2.28 2.11
N GLY A 40 2.30 -1.72 1.93
CA GLY A 40 3.54 -2.40 1.64
C GLY A 40 4.69 -1.40 1.76
N GLY A 41 5.22 -0.98 0.61
CA GLY A 41 6.06 0.22 0.51
C GLY A 41 7.49 0.04 1.03
N VAL A 42 8.47 0.10 0.13
CA VAL A 42 9.89 0.06 0.51
C VAL A 42 10.44 1.48 0.60
N SER A 43 11.05 1.80 1.75
CA SER A 43 11.67 3.09 2.04
C SER A 43 13.19 2.96 2.15
N ALA A 44 13.90 4.08 2.20
CA ALA A 44 15.34 4.08 2.51
C ALA A 44 15.64 3.53 3.91
N LEU A 45 14.66 3.52 4.81
CA LEU A 45 14.77 2.98 6.16
C LEU A 45 14.44 1.50 6.23
N SER A 46 13.99 0.88 5.15
CA SER A 46 13.51 -0.50 5.20
C SER A 46 14.53 -1.55 5.65
N PRO A 47 15.85 -1.42 5.34
CA PRO A 47 16.85 -2.31 5.92
C PRO A 47 16.94 -2.24 7.46
N ALA A 48 16.51 -1.14 8.08
CA ALA A 48 16.60 -0.92 9.52
C ALA A 48 15.28 -1.19 10.26
N ILE A 49 14.14 -0.82 9.68
CA ILE A 49 12.83 -0.84 10.35
C ILE A 49 11.72 -1.55 9.56
N GLY A 50 12.07 -2.27 8.50
CA GLY A 50 11.09 -2.98 7.67
C GLY A 50 10.33 -2.07 6.69
N TRP A 51 9.31 -2.62 6.05
CA TRP A 51 8.54 -1.92 5.02
C TRP A 51 7.57 -0.91 5.69
N GLY A 52 6.99 -0.02 4.90
CA GLY A 52 6.01 0.96 5.38
C GLY A 52 4.88 0.29 6.17
N CYS A 53 4.37 -0.84 5.67
CA CYS A 53 3.33 -1.64 6.32
C CYS A 53 3.75 -2.19 7.69
N ASP A 54 5.02 -2.54 7.88
CA ASP A 54 5.53 -3.07 9.15
C ASP A 54 5.50 -2.03 10.27
N ASN A 55 5.42 -0.74 9.88
CA ASN A 55 5.43 0.41 10.77
C ASN A 55 4.01 0.97 11.03
N VAL A 56 2.97 0.37 10.44
CA VAL A 56 1.58 0.79 10.67
C VAL A 56 1.01 0.11 11.92
N LEU A 57 0.50 0.91 12.85
CA LEU A 57 -0.12 0.42 14.08
C LEU A 57 -1.59 0.05 13.88
N LEU A 58 -2.31 0.81 13.05
CA LEU A 58 -3.74 0.68 12.84
C LEU A 58 -4.13 1.22 11.46
N TYR A 59 -5.01 0.51 10.76
CA TYR A 59 -5.75 1.01 9.61
C TYR A 59 -7.21 1.24 9.99
N GLU A 60 -7.74 2.42 9.68
CA GLU A 60 -9.18 2.64 9.59
C GLU A 60 -9.58 2.37 8.14
N MET A 61 -10.45 1.38 7.91
CA MET A 61 -10.82 0.93 6.57
C MET A 61 -12.33 0.85 6.42
N VAL A 62 -12.81 1.02 5.19
CA VAL A 62 -14.22 0.78 4.84
C VAL A 62 -14.30 -0.55 4.09
N LEU A 63 -15.06 -1.50 4.62
CA LEU A 63 -15.30 -2.80 3.99
C LEU A 63 -16.24 -2.65 2.78
N ALA A 64 -16.31 -3.69 1.94
CA ALA A 64 -17.27 -3.74 0.83
C ALA A 64 -18.74 -3.65 1.29
N SER A 65 -19.02 -4.01 2.55
CA SER A 65 -20.33 -3.82 3.20
C SER A 65 -20.66 -2.34 3.49
N GLY A 66 -19.69 -1.44 3.38
CA GLY A 66 -19.79 -0.04 3.81
C GLY A 66 -19.49 0.17 5.30
N GLU A 67 -19.17 -0.90 6.04
CA GLU A 67 -18.81 -0.81 7.46
C GLU A 67 -17.40 -0.24 7.63
N VAL A 68 -17.23 0.68 8.58
CA VAL A 68 -15.92 1.21 8.99
C VAL A 68 -15.35 0.31 10.08
N VAL A 69 -14.16 -0.23 9.84
CA VAL A 69 -13.47 -1.12 10.78
C VAL A 69 -12.07 -0.63 11.08
N ASN A 70 -11.62 -0.90 12.30
CA ASN A 70 -10.26 -0.65 12.76
C ASN A 70 -9.48 -1.96 12.76
N VAL A 71 -8.42 -2.02 11.95
CA VAL A 71 -7.58 -3.19 11.76
C VAL A 71 -6.19 -2.94 12.33
N SER A 72 -5.80 -3.78 13.27
CA SER A 72 -4.46 -3.80 13.86
C SER A 72 -3.69 -5.06 13.46
N LYS A 73 -2.44 -5.19 13.90
CA LYS A 73 -1.60 -6.38 13.71
C LYS A 73 -2.25 -7.68 14.21
N ASP A 74 -3.10 -7.61 15.23
CA ASP A 74 -3.78 -8.77 15.82
C ASP A 74 -5.09 -9.12 15.11
N SER A 75 -5.46 -8.32 14.10
CA SER A 75 -6.68 -8.52 13.31
C SER A 75 -6.41 -9.46 12.14
N ASN A 76 -7.36 -10.36 11.85
CA ASN A 76 -7.29 -11.21 10.66
C ASN A 76 -7.65 -10.39 9.42
N ILE A 77 -6.65 -9.97 8.65
CA ILE A 77 -6.83 -9.36 7.33
C ILE A 77 -6.40 -10.31 6.21
N TRP A 78 -7.19 -10.33 5.14
CA TRP A 78 -6.84 -10.98 3.89
C TRP A 78 -6.34 -9.90 2.92
N GLY A 79 -5.03 -9.77 2.78
CA GLY A 79 -4.38 -8.77 1.94
C GLY A 79 -2.88 -8.68 2.22
N GLY A 80 -2.08 -8.49 1.17
CA GLY A 80 -0.61 -8.43 1.23
C GLY A 80 0.03 -8.71 -0.12
N PHE A 81 1.31 -8.39 -0.27
CA PHE A 81 2.10 -8.80 -1.42
C PHE A 81 2.65 -10.21 -1.15
N MET A 82 2.33 -11.18 -2.01
CA MET A 82 2.91 -12.51 -1.91
C MET A 82 4.30 -12.50 -2.57
N ALA A 83 5.35 -12.52 -1.76
CA ALA A 83 6.71 -12.70 -2.23
C ALA A 83 7.00 -14.21 -2.34
N TYR A 84 7.38 -14.65 -3.54
CA TYR A 84 7.80 -16.03 -3.78
C TYR A 84 9.34 -16.11 -3.84
N PRO A 85 9.95 -17.21 -3.36
CA PRO A 85 11.37 -17.49 -3.58
C PRO A 85 11.74 -17.48 -5.08
N GLU A 86 13.01 -17.24 -5.40
CA GLU A 86 13.48 -17.24 -6.81
C GLU A 86 13.25 -18.59 -7.50
N ASP A 87 13.32 -19.69 -6.74
CA ASP A 87 13.05 -21.04 -7.22
C ASP A 87 11.60 -21.23 -7.74
N ASP A 88 10.67 -20.35 -7.36
CA ASP A 88 9.28 -20.38 -7.83
C ASP A 88 9.07 -19.60 -9.14
N ILE A 89 10.07 -18.85 -9.64
CA ILE A 89 9.96 -18.08 -10.89
C ILE A 89 9.47 -18.94 -12.07
N PRO A 90 10.00 -20.15 -12.32
CA PRO A 90 9.51 -20.99 -13.42
C PRO A 90 8.02 -21.33 -13.28
N ARG A 91 7.55 -21.53 -12.04
CA ARG A 91 6.13 -21.83 -11.75
C ARG A 91 5.25 -20.60 -11.99
N GLN A 92 5.71 -19.42 -11.58
CA GLN A 92 5.00 -18.15 -11.80
C GLN A 92 4.91 -17.82 -13.29
N LEU A 93 6.01 -18.00 -14.04
CA LEU A 93 6.04 -17.75 -15.47
C LEU A 93 5.11 -18.71 -16.24
N ALA A 94 5.08 -19.99 -15.85
CA ALA A 94 4.16 -20.97 -16.43
C ALA A 94 2.69 -20.62 -16.11
N ALA A 95 2.39 -20.21 -14.87
CA ALA A 95 1.05 -19.79 -14.48
C ALA A 95 0.59 -18.55 -15.26
N TYR A 96 1.47 -17.54 -15.40
CA TYR A 96 1.21 -16.36 -16.20
C TYR A 96 0.98 -16.72 -17.68
N SER A 97 1.85 -17.54 -18.27
CA SER A 97 1.71 -17.99 -19.66
C SER A 97 0.40 -18.74 -19.89
N ASN A 98 0.00 -19.61 -18.96
CA ASN A 98 -1.25 -20.36 -19.05
C ASN A 98 -2.50 -19.46 -18.87
N PHE A 99 -2.41 -18.47 -17.99
CA PHE A 99 -3.49 -17.50 -17.78
C PHE A 99 -3.69 -16.61 -19.02
N MET A 100 -2.60 -16.21 -19.67
CA MET A 100 -2.61 -15.41 -20.89
C MET A 100 -2.87 -16.23 -22.16
N ASP A 101 -3.03 -17.56 -22.05
CA ASP A 101 -3.38 -18.42 -23.17
C ASP A 101 -4.79 -18.12 -23.67
N LYS A 102 -4.98 -18.18 -24.99
CA LYS A 102 -6.27 -17.93 -25.65
C LYS A 102 -7.35 -18.93 -25.20
N GLU A 103 -6.95 -20.13 -24.82
CA GLU A 103 -7.89 -21.15 -24.32
C GLU A 103 -8.46 -20.81 -22.92
N ASN A 104 -7.77 -19.99 -22.13
CA ASN A 104 -8.15 -19.60 -20.77
C ASN A 104 -8.55 -18.12 -20.66
N PHE A 105 -8.81 -17.46 -21.78
CA PHE A 105 -9.15 -16.04 -21.82
C PHE A 105 -10.53 -15.79 -21.18
N ASP A 106 -10.52 -15.22 -19.97
CA ASP A 106 -11.71 -14.70 -19.32
C ASP A 106 -11.84 -13.20 -19.64
N PRO A 107 -12.88 -12.76 -20.37
CA PRO A 107 -13.07 -11.35 -20.71
C PRO A 107 -13.31 -10.44 -19.50
N SER A 108 -13.54 -11.01 -18.30
CA SER A 108 -13.68 -10.30 -17.03
C SER A 108 -12.37 -10.26 -16.23
N ALA A 109 -11.36 -11.03 -16.64
CA ALA A 109 -10.09 -11.14 -15.92
C ALA A 109 -9.04 -10.21 -16.53
N ASP A 110 -8.51 -9.30 -15.72
CA ASP A 110 -7.41 -8.41 -16.09
C ASP A 110 -6.21 -8.70 -15.19
N VAL A 111 -5.03 -8.84 -15.79
CA VAL A 111 -3.78 -8.90 -15.01
C VAL A 111 -3.44 -7.47 -14.63
N VAL A 112 -3.72 -7.11 -13.38
CA VAL A 112 -3.25 -5.85 -12.82
C VAL A 112 -1.76 -5.96 -12.52
N GLN A 113 -0.92 -5.86 -13.55
CA GLN A 113 0.50 -5.60 -13.38
C GLN A 113 0.66 -4.13 -12.96
N TRP A 114 0.91 -3.90 -11.67
CA TRP A 114 1.16 -2.56 -11.13
C TRP A 114 2.49 -2.00 -11.64
N SER A 115 2.46 -1.43 -12.85
CA SER A 115 3.51 -0.56 -13.40
C SER A 115 2.96 0.76 -13.95
N LYS A 116 1.71 1.12 -13.64
CA LYS A 116 1.18 2.48 -13.89
C LYS A 116 0.22 2.93 -12.79
N CYS A 117 0.63 4.03 -12.15
CA CYS A 117 -0.16 4.85 -11.25
C CYS A 117 -1.41 5.36 -11.99
N HIS A 118 -2.60 5.06 -11.47
CA HIS A 118 -3.84 5.76 -11.80
C HIS A 118 -4.32 6.46 -10.55
N VAL A 119 -4.23 7.78 -10.54
CA VAL A 119 -4.68 8.64 -9.44
C VAL A 119 -6.19 8.86 -9.60
N SER A 120 -6.97 8.41 -8.62
CA SER A 120 -8.34 8.88 -8.42
C SER A 120 -8.40 9.54 -7.05
N GLY A 121 -8.41 10.86 -7.03
CA GLY A 121 -8.49 11.66 -5.81
C GLY A 121 -9.92 11.92 -5.37
N MET A 122 -10.15 11.94 -4.06
CA MET A 122 -11.21 12.73 -3.42
C MET A 122 -10.77 13.17 -2.01
N GLY A 123 -10.89 14.48 -1.74
CA GLY A 123 -11.36 14.99 -0.44
C GLY A 123 -10.31 15.36 0.63
N LYS A 124 -10.50 16.52 1.25
CA LYS A 124 -9.59 17.27 2.14
C LYS A 124 -9.32 16.63 3.52
N LEU A 125 -8.12 16.93 4.04
CA LEU A 125 -7.67 16.69 5.42
C LEU A 125 -8.52 17.44 6.45
N VAL A 126 -8.79 16.80 7.59
CA VAL A 126 -9.37 17.41 8.79
C VAL A 126 -8.36 17.28 9.92
N GLU A 127 -7.96 18.39 10.54
CA GLU A 127 -7.20 18.40 11.79
C GLU A 127 -8.13 17.97 12.94
N SER A 128 -7.76 16.96 13.73
CA SER A 128 -8.42 16.70 15.02
C SER A 128 -7.49 17.07 16.16
N THR A 129 -7.70 18.25 16.74
CA THR A 129 -7.28 18.56 18.10
C THR A 129 -8.26 17.95 19.08
N GLY A 130 -7.77 17.12 19.99
CA GLY A 130 -8.52 16.53 21.11
C GLY A 130 -7.68 15.54 21.87
#